data_AF-A0A0C5XCS9-F1
#
_entry.id   AF-A0A0C5XCS9-F1
#
_cell.length_a   1.000
_cell.length_b   1.000
_cell.length_c   1.000
_cell.angle_alpha   90.00
_cell.angle_beta   90.00
_cell.angle_gamma   90.00
#
_symmetry.space_group_name_H-M   'P 1'
#
loop_
_entity.id
_entity.type
_entity.pdbx_description
1 polymer ?
#
loop_
_entity_poly.entity_id
_entity_poly.type
_entity_poly.pdbx_seq_one_letter_code
_entity_poly.pdbx_strand_id
1 'polypeptide(L)'
;MLIYRQNYSALAHDRGPVAPDPDIAWIDQRLREKRDRKTDAPKLVPVAPAQPEQPPVTLQKPKPRPARSQRNYAAPILMEIERWLKKAGMPASKFGREAVGDSHLLRDLRRGRDPSSRVVARVRAYMKKEDEAQQHKPRPKGKAVCALDLIPRIEKAIAEREMLPSRFGRNVANAPDLIDRIKSGAGIRQETREKIVAYLAKLEWRP
;
A
#
# COMPACT_ATOMS: atom_id res chain seq x y z
N MET A 1 7.55 -26.27 -37.44
CA MET A 1 8.04 -26.11 -36.05
C MET A 1 8.80 -24.78 -35.96
N LEU A 2 8.09 -23.69 -35.69
CA LEU A 2 8.62 -22.33 -35.37
C LEU A 2 7.39 -21.46 -35.06
N ILE A 3 7.05 -21.29 -33.79
CA ILE A 3 5.93 -20.45 -33.37
C ILE A 3 6.52 -19.12 -32.90
N TYR A 4 6.37 -18.11 -33.76
CA TYR A 4 6.80 -16.73 -33.53
C TYR A 4 6.06 -16.14 -32.32
N ARG A 5 6.79 -15.80 -31.27
CA ARG A 5 6.30 -15.11 -30.08
C ARG A 5 6.22 -13.61 -30.38
N GLN A 6 5.00 -13.11 -30.63
CA GLN A 6 4.75 -11.67 -30.78
C GLN A 6 5.19 -10.90 -29.52
N ASN A 7 5.97 -9.84 -29.79
CA ASN A 7 6.36 -8.79 -28.86
C ASN A 7 5.12 -8.05 -28.33
N TYR A 8 4.85 -8.16 -27.03
CA TYR A 8 4.03 -7.21 -26.28
C TYR A 8 4.96 -6.24 -25.54
N SER A 9 5.50 -5.26 -26.26
CA SER A 9 6.35 -4.19 -25.74
C SER A 9 5.69 -2.81 -25.87
N ALA A 10 4.36 -2.73 -25.81
CA ALA A 10 3.61 -1.52 -26.19
C ALA A 10 2.61 -1.01 -25.13
N LEU A 11 2.85 -1.25 -23.84
CA LEU A 11 2.14 -0.58 -22.74
C LEU A 11 3.10 -0.16 -21.62
N ALA A 12 4.26 0.40 -22.00
CA ALA A 12 5.02 1.26 -21.12
C ALA A 12 4.23 2.56 -20.95
N HIS A 13 3.32 2.57 -19.98
CA HIS A 13 2.75 3.81 -19.49
C HIS A 13 3.90 4.73 -19.07
N ASP A 14 3.94 5.87 -19.74
CA ASP A 14 4.58 7.12 -19.41
C ASP A 14 4.49 7.42 -17.91
N ARG A 15 5.42 6.86 -17.13
CA ARG A 15 5.74 7.32 -15.79
C ARG A 15 7.02 8.11 -15.96
N GLY A 16 6.88 9.44 -15.97
CA GLY A 16 8.02 10.35 -15.84
C GLY A 16 8.93 9.95 -14.67
N PRO A 17 10.17 10.45 -14.63
CA PRO A 17 11.14 10.08 -13.60
C PRO A 17 10.51 10.24 -12.22
N VAL A 18 10.28 9.11 -11.53
CA VAL A 18 9.77 9.11 -10.17
C VAL A 18 10.85 9.79 -9.34
N ALA A 19 10.59 11.02 -8.92
CA ALA A 19 11.47 11.74 -8.02
C ALA A 19 11.76 10.84 -6.81
N PRO A 20 13.03 10.66 -6.41
CA PRO A 20 13.36 9.85 -5.25
C PRO A 20 12.66 10.42 -4.02
N ASP A 21 11.92 9.56 -3.34
CA ASP A 21 11.16 9.88 -2.15
C ASP A 21 12.09 10.51 -1.08
N PRO A 22 11.82 11.74 -0.58
CA PRO A 22 12.71 12.44 0.34
C PRO A 22 12.95 11.64 1.63
N ASP A 23 12.02 10.76 2.02
CA ASP A 23 12.15 9.91 3.21
C ASP A 23 13.14 8.75 3.03
N ILE A 24 13.48 8.40 1.77
CA ILE A 24 14.42 7.32 1.42
C ILE A 24 15.77 7.89 0.92
N ALA A 25 15.81 9.15 0.49
CA ALA A 25 16.99 9.78 -0.10
C ALA A 25 18.24 9.73 0.82
N TRP A 26 18.08 9.98 2.12
CA TRP A 26 19.19 9.92 3.08
C TRP A 26 19.77 8.51 3.25
N ILE A 27 18.95 7.48 3.01
CA ILE A 27 19.28 6.06 3.20
C ILE A 27 20.12 5.53 2.01
N ASP A 28 19.88 6.05 0.81
CA ASP A 28 20.63 5.73 -0.41
C ASP A 28 21.90 6.59 -0.56
N GLN A 29 21.86 7.86 -0.14
CA GLN A 29 23.04 8.74 -0.12
C GLN A 29 24.15 8.18 0.76
N ARG A 30 23.82 7.68 1.96
CA ARG A 30 24.79 7.05 2.86
C ARG A 30 25.33 5.72 2.36
N LEU A 31 24.59 5.03 1.48
CA LEU A 31 25.03 3.75 0.90
C LEU A 31 26.08 3.99 -0.20
N ARG A 32 25.92 5.08 -0.98
CA ARG A 32 26.94 5.57 -1.90
C ARG A 32 28.22 5.95 -1.15
N GLU A 33 28.13 6.80 -0.13
CA GLU A 33 29.29 7.22 0.67
C GLU A 33 30.09 6.04 1.28
N LYS A 34 29.42 4.98 1.74
CA LYS A 34 30.11 3.80 2.27
C LYS A 34 30.78 2.96 1.20
N ARG A 35 30.25 2.94 -0.02
CA ARG A 35 30.85 2.23 -1.16
C ARG A 35 32.10 2.98 -1.62
N ASP A 36 32.04 4.31 -1.67
CA ASP A 36 33.14 5.18 -2.07
C ASP A 36 34.29 5.13 -1.03
N ARG A 37 33.97 5.13 0.27
CA ARG A 37 34.97 4.90 1.34
C ARG A 37 35.65 3.53 1.30
N LYS A 38 35.06 2.52 0.65
CA LYS A 38 35.67 1.19 0.51
C LYS A 38 36.66 1.15 -0.66
N THR A 39 36.53 2.07 -1.62
CA THR A 39 37.46 2.23 -2.75
C THR A 39 38.63 3.16 -2.43
N ASP A 40 38.46 4.11 -1.50
CA ASP A 40 39.54 4.98 -0.98
C ASP A 40 40.33 4.35 0.19
N ALA A 41 40.78 3.11 0.04
CA ALA A 41 41.71 2.52 1.00
C ALA A 41 43.12 3.09 0.74
N PRO A 42 43.72 3.87 1.67
CA PRO A 42 45.05 4.42 1.45
C PRO A 42 46.09 3.28 1.37
N LYS A 43 46.90 3.32 0.30
CA LYS A 43 48.00 2.39 0.04
C LYS A 43 49.01 2.49 1.20
N LEU A 44 49.18 1.39 1.94
CA LEU A 44 50.11 1.29 3.07
C LEU A 44 51.53 1.63 2.62
N VAL A 45 52.11 2.67 3.21
CA VAL A 45 53.54 3.04 3.07
C VAL A 45 54.36 2.16 4.03
N PRO A 46 55.52 1.62 3.63
CA PRO A 46 56.34 0.81 4.53
C PRO A 46 57.05 1.72 5.55
N VAL A 47 56.81 1.48 6.83
CA VAL A 47 57.51 2.11 7.95
C VAL A 47 58.84 1.37 8.19
N ALA A 48 59.95 2.09 8.07
CA ALA A 48 61.30 1.67 8.46
C ALA A 48 61.57 1.99 9.97
N PRO A 49 62.54 1.33 10.63
CA PRO A 49 62.46 1.04 12.06
C PRO A 49 63.30 1.97 12.96
N ALA A 50 63.03 1.83 14.26
CA ALA A 50 63.85 2.15 15.45
C ALA A 50 63.60 3.51 16.13
N GLN A 51 62.98 3.47 17.33
CA GLN A 51 63.66 3.60 18.63
C GLN A 51 62.66 3.39 19.80
N PRO A 52 63.14 3.04 21.01
CA PRO A 52 62.46 2.20 21.99
C PRO A 52 61.79 2.98 23.14
N GLU A 53 61.27 2.24 24.13
CA GLU A 53 60.76 2.68 25.45
C GLU A 53 59.26 3.03 25.50
N GLN A 54 58.39 2.01 25.50
CA GLN A 54 57.14 2.06 26.27
C GLN A 54 57.04 0.82 27.16
N PRO A 55 56.76 0.97 28.47
CA PRO A 55 56.57 -0.17 29.37
C PRO A 55 55.35 -1.00 28.91
N PRO A 56 55.27 -2.30 29.25
CA PRO A 56 54.29 -3.19 28.65
C PRO A 56 52.88 -2.76 29.07
N VAL A 57 52.16 -2.11 28.15
CA VAL A 57 50.71 -1.93 28.24
C VAL A 57 50.12 -3.33 28.15
N THR A 58 49.74 -3.90 29.29
CA THR A 58 48.97 -5.14 29.35
C THR A 58 47.73 -4.97 28.48
N LEU A 59 47.75 -5.60 27.29
CA LEU A 59 46.61 -5.77 26.40
C LEU A 59 45.52 -6.55 27.15
N GLN A 60 44.69 -5.85 27.91
CA GLN A 60 43.42 -6.42 28.35
C GLN A 60 42.64 -6.77 27.09
N LYS A 61 42.47 -8.06 26.81
CA LYS A 61 41.56 -8.54 25.76
C LYS A 61 40.22 -7.82 25.98
N PRO A 62 39.69 -7.08 24.99
CA PRO A 62 38.42 -6.40 25.17
C PRO A 62 37.36 -7.45 25.53
N LYS A 63 36.62 -7.22 26.62
CA LYS A 63 35.50 -8.09 27.02
C LYS A 63 34.65 -8.41 25.78
N PRO A 64 34.27 -9.67 25.54
CA PRO A 64 33.44 -10.02 24.41
C PRO A 64 32.16 -9.17 24.48
N ARG A 65 31.91 -8.37 23.42
CA ARG A 65 30.64 -7.64 23.30
C ARG A 65 29.52 -8.67 23.42
N PRO A 66 28.46 -8.41 24.20
CA PRO A 66 27.35 -9.35 24.32
C PRO A 66 26.88 -9.72 22.91
N ALA A 67 26.77 -11.02 22.64
CA ALA A 67 26.32 -11.54 21.36
C ALA A 67 25.03 -10.79 20.99
N ARG A 68 25.03 -10.07 19.85
CA ARG A 68 23.85 -9.36 19.36
C ARG A 68 22.71 -10.37 19.35
N SER A 69 21.75 -10.21 20.29
CA SER A 69 20.52 -10.99 20.35
C SER A 69 19.99 -11.13 18.92
N GLN A 70 19.93 -12.37 18.44
CA GLN A 70 19.50 -12.68 17.07
C GLN A 70 18.11 -12.08 16.92
N ARG A 71 18.03 -11.01 16.12
CA ARG A 71 16.78 -10.29 15.94
C ARG A 71 15.96 -11.11 14.95
N ASN A 72 15.18 -12.05 15.47
CA ASN A 72 14.30 -12.93 14.71
C ASN A 72 13.15 -12.11 14.12
N TYR A 73 13.43 -11.38 13.04
CA TYR A 73 12.47 -10.53 12.36
C TYR A 73 11.65 -11.31 11.33
N ALA A 74 12.11 -12.50 10.92
CA ALA A 74 11.47 -13.27 9.85
C ALA A 74 10.00 -13.60 10.12
N ALA A 75 9.67 -14.13 11.31
CA ALA A 75 8.32 -14.53 11.65
C ALA A 75 7.30 -13.38 11.67
N PRO A 76 7.53 -12.26 12.40
CA PRO A 76 6.53 -11.18 12.45
C PRO A 76 6.35 -10.48 11.10
N ILE A 77 7.43 -10.23 10.35
CA ILE A 77 7.33 -9.53 9.08
C ILE A 77 6.70 -10.39 7.99
N LEU A 78 6.95 -11.70 7.99
CA LEU A 78 6.35 -12.62 7.02
C LEU A 78 4.83 -12.63 7.18
N MET A 79 4.32 -12.69 8.43
CA MET A 79 2.89 -12.64 8.71
C MET A 79 2.25 -11.32 8.27
N GLU A 80 2.91 -10.18 8.55
CA GLU A 80 2.48 -8.86 8.09
C GLU A 80 2.32 -8.84 6.55
N ILE A 81 3.36 -9.30 5.84
CA ILE A 81 3.39 -9.31 4.38
C ILE A 81 2.30 -10.24 3.81
N GLU A 82 2.16 -11.46 4.31
CA GLU A 82 1.19 -12.43 3.77
C GLU A 82 -0.26 -11.99 3.96
N ARG A 83 -0.56 -11.38 5.12
CA ARG A 83 -1.88 -10.77 5.37
C ARG A 83 -2.18 -9.66 4.36
N TRP A 84 -1.20 -8.82 4.07
CA TRP A 84 -1.35 -7.74 3.09
C TRP A 84 -1.48 -8.27 1.67
N LEU A 85 -0.71 -9.29 1.27
CA LEU A 85 -0.84 -9.90 -0.06
C LEU A 85 -2.22 -10.51 -0.29
N LYS A 86 -2.82 -11.13 0.75
CA LYS A 86 -4.19 -11.65 0.68
C LYS A 86 -5.21 -10.52 0.45
N LYS A 87 -5.01 -9.34 1.05
CA LYS A 87 -5.86 -8.16 0.87
C LYS A 87 -5.66 -7.52 -0.50
N ALA A 88 -4.42 -7.39 -0.95
CA ALA A 88 -4.06 -6.72 -2.20
C ALA A 88 -4.25 -7.60 -3.45
N GLY A 89 -4.31 -8.93 -3.30
CA GLY A 89 -4.38 -9.88 -4.41
C GLY A 89 -3.10 -9.91 -5.28
N MET A 90 -1.97 -9.46 -4.74
CA MET A 90 -0.70 -9.33 -5.46
C MET A 90 0.17 -10.59 -5.31
N PRO A 91 0.84 -11.07 -6.37
CA PRO A 91 1.76 -12.21 -6.25
C PRO A 91 3.04 -11.83 -5.49
N ALA A 92 3.53 -12.75 -4.65
CA ALA A 92 4.70 -12.58 -3.80
C ALA A 92 5.97 -12.10 -4.53
N SER A 93 6.22 -12.63 -5.73
CA SER A 93 7.39 -12.25 -6.55
C SER A 93 7.31 -10.83 -7.08
N LYS A 94 6.09 -10.32 -7.33
CA LYS A 94 5.89 -8.92 -7.73
C LYS A 94 6.15 -8.01 -6.54
N PHE A 95 5.58 -8.34 -5.38
CA PHE A 95 5.81 -7.58 -4.15
C PHE A 95 7.28 -7.41 -3.81
N GLY A 96 8.07 -8.50 -3.82
CA GLY A 96 9.50 -8.42 -3.52
C GLY A 96 10.27 -7.51 -4.48
N ARG A 97 9.93 -7.54 -5.77
CA ARG A 97 10.51 -6.66 -6.80
C ARG A 97 10.14 -5.19 -6.59
N GLU A 98 8.87 -4.89 -6.30
CA GLU A 98 8.40 -3.51 -6.12
C GLU A 98 8.89 -2.90 -4.79
N ALA A 99 8.89 -3.67 -3.70
CA ALA A 99 9.25 -3.17 -2.37
C ALA A 99 10.77 -3.04 -2.17
N VAL A 100 11.53 -4.08 -2.54
CA VAL A 100 12.95 -4.20 -2.19
C VAL A 100 13.85 -4.34 -3.43
N GLY A 101 13.30 -4.74 -4.58
CA GLY A 101 14.05 -5.07 -5.79
C GLY A 101 14.44 -6.54 -5.89
N ASP A 102 13.92 -7.41 -5.01
CA ASP A 102 14.26 -8.82 -4.94
C ASP A 102 13.00 -9.69 -4.98
N SER A 103 12.81 -10.44 -6.08
CA SER A 103 11.66 -11.32 -6.26
C SER A 103 11.68 -12.56 -5.37
N HIS A 104 12.84 -12.90 -4.78
CA HIS A 104 13.02 -14.06 -3.90
C HIS A 104 12.84 -13.75 -2.42
N LEU A 105 12.67 -12.47 -2.05
CA LEU A 105 12.55 -12.01 -0.68
C LEU A 105 11.60 -12.89 0.17
N LEU A 106 10.37 -13.12 -0.31
CA LEU A 106 9.39 -13.91 0.45
C LEU A 106 9.71 -15.40 0.49
N ARG A 107 10.31 -15.94 -0.58
CA ARG A 107 10.75 -17.34 -0.62
C ARG A 107 11.84 -17.57 0.43
N ASP A 108 12.74 -16.61 0.58
CA ASP A 108 13.82 -16.68 1.55
C ASP A 108 13.30 -16.48 2.98
N LEU A 109 12.37 -15.55 3.20
CA LEU A 109 11.70 -15.38 4.50
C LEU A 109 10.96 -16.65 4.93
N ARG A 110 10.26 -17.33 4.02
CA ARG A 110 9.59 -18.62 4.28
C ARG A 110 10.57 -19.75 4.62
N ARG A 111 11.80 -19.67 4.11
CA ARG A 111 12.88 -20.61 4.43
C ARG A 111 13.58 -20.26 5.74
N GLY A 112 13.11 -19.25 6.48
CA GLY A 112 13.67 -18.84 7.76
C GLY A 112 14.85 -17.88 7.65
N ARG A 113 15.09 -17.24 6.50
CA ARG A 113 16.12 -16.20 6.37
C ARG A 113 15.71 -14.97 7.20
N ASP A 114 16.57 -14.53 8.11
CA ASP A 114 16.32 -13.30 8.85
C ASP A 114 16.61 -12.04 8.00
N PRO A 115 15.60 -11.18 7.79
CA PRO A 115 15.80 -9.94 7.07
C PRO A 115 16.55 -8.94 7.95
N SER A 116 17.44 -8.17 7.33
CA SER A 116 18.05 -7.02 7.99
C SER A 116 16.99 -5.98 8.35
N SER A 117 17.19 -5.23 9.43
CA SER A 117 16.28 -4.16 9.87
C SER A 117 16.01 -3.13 8.78
N ARG A 118 16.96 -2.92 7.86
CA ARG A 118 16.80 -2.05 6.68
C ARG A 118 15.75 -2.60 5.70
N VAL A 119 15.75 -3.91 5.48
CA VAL A 119 14.78 -4.57 4.58
C VAL A 119 13.39 -4.50 5.18
N VAL A 120 13.27 -4.74 6.49
CA VAL A 120 12.00 -4.60 7.23
C VAL A 120 11.43 -3.18 7.10
N ALA A 121 12.26 -2.15 7.26
CA ALA A 121 11.82 -0.77 7.12
C ALA A 121 11.30 -0.46 5.70
N ARG A 122 12.01 -0.91 4.65
CA ARG A 122 11.57 -0.72 3.25
C ARG A 122 10.24 -1.41 2.97
N VAL A 123 10.09 -2.65 3.45
CA VAL A 123 8.85 -3.43 3.32
C VAL A 123 7.67 -2.68 3.94
N ARG A 124 7.82 -2.21 5.18
CA ARG A 124 6.75 -1.48 5.89
C ARG A 124 6.40 -0.16 5.22
N ALA A 125 7.40 0.60 4.76
CA ALA A 125 7.18 1.84 4.03
C ALA A 125 6.40 1.59 2.73
N TYR A 126 6.77 0.55 1.98
CA TYR A 126 6.06 0.16 0.76
C TYR A 126 4.60 -0.21 1.04
N MET A 127 4.34 -1.04 2.06
CA MET A 127 2.97 -1.44 2.42
C MET A 127 2.10 -0.24 2.80
N LYS A 128 2.65 0.73 3.54
CA LYS A 128 1.95 1.97 3.92
C LYS A 128 1.60 2.80 2.69
N LYS A 129 2.57 3.04 1.79
CA LYS A 129 2.37 3.80 0.55
C LYS A 129 1.29 3.19 -0.34
N GLU A 130 1.30 1.86 -0.50
CA GLU A 130 0.29 1.17 -1.29
C GLU A 130 -1.09 1.18 -0.61
N ASP A 131 -1.17 1.07 0.71
CA ASP A 131 -2.45 1.21 1.43
C ASP A 131 -3.02 2.63 1.30
N GLU A 132 -2.19 3.68 1.32
CA GLU A 132 -2.61 5.06 1.04
C GLU A 132 -3.07 5.23 -0.41
N ALA A 133 -2.34 4.65 -1.38
CA ALA A 133 -2.73 4.66 -2.79
C ALA A 133 -4.04 3.89 -3.05
N GLN A 134 -4.25 2.75 -2.38
CA GLN A 134 -5.48 1.96 -2.45
C GLN A 134 -6.67 2.73 -1.86
N GLN A 135 -6.46 3.45 -0.75
CA GLN A 135 -7.49 4.31 -0.15
C GLN A 135 -7.89 5.46 -1.07
N HIS A 136 -6.96 5.99 -1.86
CA HIS A 136 -7.21 7.13 -2.75
C HIS A 136 -7.72 6.75 -4.16
N LYS A 137 -7.68 5.47 -4.56
CA LYS A 137 -8.26 5.07 -5.85
C LYS A 137 -9.76 5.39 -5.86
N PRO A 138 -10.26 6.29 -6.72
CA PRO A 138 -11.66 6.66 -6.70
C PRO A 138 -12.48 5.40 -6.94
N ARG A 139 -13.33 5.05 -5.97
CA ARG A 139 -14.23 3.90 -6.08
C ARG A 139 -14.92 3.97 -7.44
N PRO A 140 -14.96 2.87 -8.22
CA PRO A 140 -15.59 2.89 -9.54
C PRO A 140 -16.99 3.47 -9.38
N LYS A 141 -17.23 4.62 -10.02
CA LYS A 141 -18.54 5.27 -10.00
C LYS A 141 -19.47 4.30 -10.74
N GLY A 142 -20.30 3.57 -9.99
CA GLY A 142 -21.26 2.61 -10.56
C GLY A 142 -22.10 3.28 -11.65
N LYS A 143 -22.55 2.49 -12.63
CA LYS A 143 -23.35 2.98 -13.76
C LYS A 143 -24.46 3.90 -13.23
N ALA A 144 -24.51 5.13 -13.74
CA ALA A 144 -25.54 6.08 -13.39
C ALA A 144 -26.85 5.61 -14.05
N VAL A 145 -27.83 5.27 -13.23
CA VAL A 145 -29.15 4.84 -13.70
C VAL A 145 -30.16 5.92 -13.30
N CYS A 146 -30.98 6.35 -14.23
CA CYS A 146 -32.10 7.24 -13.93
C CYS A 146 -33.16 6.43 -13.19
N ALA A 147 -33.63 6.93 -12.04
CA ALA A 147 -34.66 6.29 -11.22
C ALA A 147 -36.02 6.99 -11.36
N LEU A 148 -36.29 7.54 -12.54
CA LEU A 148 -37.51 8.31 -12.83
C LEU A 148 -38.78 7.44 -12.65
N ASP A 149 -38.65 6.13 -12.88
CA ASP A 149 -39.67 5.11 -12.68
C ASP A 149 -40.12 4.97 -11.22
N LEU A 150 -39.28 5.36 -10.26
CA LEU A 150 -39.58 5.24 -8.83
C LEU A 150 -40.31 6.45 -8.26
N ILE A 151 -40.31 7.60 -8.96
CA ILE A 151 -40.97 8.84 -8.51
C ILE A 151 -42.41 8.61 -8.05
N PRO A 152 -43.31 7.97 -8.83
CA PRO A 152 -44.70 7.81 -8.40
C PRO A 152 -44.84 6.97 -7.12
N ARG A 153 -44.00 5.94 -6.92
CA ARG A 153 -44.00 5.16 -5.66
C ARG A 153 -43.45 5.97 -4.48
N ILE A 154 -42.43 6.80 -4.72
CA ILE A 154 -41.87 7.68 -3.69
C ILE A 154 -42.91 8.71 -3.25
N GLU A 155 -43.59 9.38 -4.19
CA GLU A 155 -44.62 10.38 -3.88
C GLU A 155 -45.79 9.76 -3.11
N LYS A 156 -46.24 8.57 -3.51
CA LYS A 156 -47.26 7.81 -2.76
C LYS A 156 -46.83 7.53 -1.32
N ALA A 157 -45.62 7.00 -1.11
CA ALA A 157 -45.11 6.69 0.23
C ALA A 157 -44.90 7.94 1.11
N ILE A 158 -44.57 9.08 0.49
CA ILE A 158 -44.46 10.39 1.16
C ILE A 158 -45.82 10.85 1.66
N ALA A 159 -46.85 10.75 0.80
CA ALA A 159 -48.22 11.12 1.14
C ALA A 159 -48.80 10.23 2.26
N GLU A 160 -48.62 8.92 2.18
CA GLU A 160 -49.16 7.97 3.17
C GLU A 160 -48.59 8.15 4.59
N ARG A 161 -47.37 8.68 4.72
CA ARG A 161 -46.70 8.86 6.01
C ARG A 161 -46.48 10.31 6.40
N GLU A 162 -47.13 11.25 5.69
CA GLU A 162 -47.02 12.70 5.90
C GLU A 162 -45.56 13.18 6.07
N MET A 163 -44.63 12.59 5.31
CA MET A 163 -43.20 12.90 5.44
C MET A 163 -42.74 13.93 4.42
N LEU A 164 -41.74 14.73 4.76
CA LEU A 164 -41.15 15.68 3.80
C LEU A 164 -40.26 14.96 2.77
N PRO A 165 -40.24 15.40 1.50
CA PRO A 165 -39.34 14.86 0.46
C PRO A 165 -37.87 14.82 0.89
N SER A 166 -37.40 15.87 1.58
CA SER A 166 -36.03 15.94 2.09
C SER A 166 -35.74 14.92 3.21
N ARG A 167 -36.77 14.53 3.97
CA ARG A 167 -36.65 13.52 5.04
C ARG A 167 -36.53 12.12 4.45
N PHE A 168 -37.26 11.85 3.36
CA PHE A 168 -37.09 10.62 2.58
C PHE A 168 -35.65 10.50 2.05
N GLY A 169 -35.14 11.54 1.38
CA GLY A 169 -33.78 11.55 0.85
C GLY A 169 -32.70 11.38 1.93
N ARG A 170 -32.88 12.02 3.09
CA ARG A 170 -31.99 11.88 4.24
C ARG A 170 -32.00 10.45 4.82
N ASN A 171 -33.17 9.81 4.92
CA ASN A 171 -33.29 8.45 5.46
C ASN A 171 -32.74 7.37 4.52
N VAL A 172 -32.86 7.56 3.20
CA VAL A 172 -32.45 6.54 2.22
C VAL A 172 -30.97 6.62 1.88
N ALA A 173 -30.46 7.82 1.63
CA ALA A 173 -29.12 8.02 1.07
C ALA A 173 -28.33 9.15 1.74
N ASN A 174 -28.82 9.70 2.85
CA ASN A 174 -28.29 10.92 3.47
C ASN A 174 -28.17 12.10 2.48
N ALA A 175 -29.08 12.17 1.51
CA ALA A 175 -29.10 13.17 0.44
C ALA A 175 -30.47 13.88 0.47
N PRO A 176 -30.60 15.06 1.09
CA PRO A 176 -31.89 15.74 1.23
C PRO A 176 -32.45 16.24 -0.11
N ASP A 177 -31.60 16.44 -1.10
CA ASP A 177 -31.88 16.86 -2.48
C ASP A 177 -32.17 15.69 -3.44
N LEU A 178 -32.24 14.46 -2.92
CA LEU A 178 -32.34 13.24 -3.73
C LEU A 178 -33.52 13.24 -4.70
N ILE A 179 -34.69 13.70 -4.27
CA ILE A 179 -35.91 13.67 -5.08
C ILE A 179 -35.86 14.71 -6.20
N ASP A 180 -35.45 15.94 -5.89
CA ASP A 180 -35.30 17.01 -6.89
C ASP A 180 -34.23 16.63 -7.92
N ARG A 181 -33.19 15.96 -7.48
CA ARG A 181 -32.14 15.41 -8.34
C ARG A 181 -32.64 14.30 -9.26
N ILE A 182 -33.53 13.42 -8.79
CA ILE A 182 -34.17 12.41 -9.66
C ILE A 182 -35.15 13.07 -10.64
N LYS A 183 -35.93 14.08 -10.19
CA LYS A 183 -36.88 14.85 -11.02
C LYS A 183 -36.20 15.62 -12.16
N SER A 184 -35.02 16.17 -11.90
CA SER A 184 -34.16 16.83 -12.90
C SER A 184 -33.45 15.85 -13.85
N GLY A 185 -33.70 14.54 -13.72
CA GLY A 185 -33.14 13.53 -14.62
C GLY A 185 -31.68 13.18 -14.33
N ALA A 186 -31.13 13.59 -13.19
CA ALA A 186 -29.76 13.23 -12.85
C ALA A 186 -29.66 11.74 -12.54
N GLY A 187 -28.72 11.06 -13.21
CA GLY A 187 -28.44 9.66 -12.96
C GLY A 187 -27.98 9.44 -11.51
N ILE A 188 -28.64 8.52 -10.81
CA ILE A 188 -28.26 8.10 -9.47
C ILE A 188 -27.46 6.80 -9.52
N ARG A 189 -26.69 6.50 -8.46
CA ARG A 189 -25.95 5.23 -8.40
C ARG A 189 -26.92 4.06 -8.28
N GLN A 190 -26.59 2.93 -8.89
CA GLN A 190 -27.38 1.70 -8.78
C GLN A 190 -27.62 1.29 -7.31
N GLU A 191 -26.59 1.34 -6.46
CA GLU A 191 -26.72 1.07 -5.02
C GLU A 191 -27.75 1.99 -4.34
N THR A 192 -27.79 3.27 -4.74
CA THR A 192 -28.77 4.23 -4.21
C THR A 192 -30.18 3.87 -4.68
N ARG A 193 -30.35 3.45 -5.93
CA ARG A 193 -31.64 2.95 -6.45
C ARG A 193 -32.11 1.73 -5.66
N GLU A 194 -31.24 0.77 -5.40
CA GLU A 194 -31.54 -0.43 -4.60
C GLU A 194 -31.96 -0.06 -3.18
N LYS A 195 -31.30 0.91 -2.54
CA LYS A 195 -31.71 1.44 -1.23
C LYS A 195 -33.08 2.09 -1.26
N ILE A 196 -33.40 2.86 -2.30
CA ILE A 196 -34.74 3.44 -2.49
C ILE A 196 -35.79 2.32 -2.57
N VAL A 197 -35.58 1.33 -3.42
CA VAL A 197 -36.51 0.18 -3.57
C VAL A 197 -36.67 -0.58 -2.26
N ALA A 198 -35.57 -0.91 -1.57
CA ALA A 198 -35.61 -1.61 -0.30
C ALA A 198 -36.32 -0.80 0.79
N TYR A 199 -36.11 0.52 0.82
CA TYR A 199 -36.77 1.40 1.77
C TYR A 199 -38.27 1.53 1.48
N LEU A 200 -38.66 1.67 0.21
CA LEU A 200 -40.08 1.65 -0.18
C LEU A 200 -40.75 0.32 0.19
N ALA A 201 -40.11 -0.82 -0.10
CA ALA A 201 -40.62 -2.14 0.30
C ALA A 201 -40.76 -2.26 1.83
N LYS A 202 -39.82 -1.69 2.60
CA LYS A 202 -39.90 -1.64 4.07
C LYS A 202 -41.05 -0.76 4.56
N LEU A 203 -41.37 0.34 3.87
CA LEU A 203 -42.50 1.20 4.19
C LEU A 203 -43.84 0.54 3.84
N GLU A 204 -43.89 -0.22 2.74
CA GLU A 204 -45.07 -0.97 2.27
C GLU A 204 -45.37 -2.20 3.14
N TRP A 205 -44.35 -2.92 3.65
CA TRP A 205 -44.55 -4.13 4.47
C TRP A 205 -45.08 -3.84 5.88
N ARG A 206 -44.89 -2.63 6.41
CA ARG A 206 -45.30 -2.28 7.77
C ARG A 206 -46.63 -1.51 7.71
N PRO A 207 -47.79 -2.20 7.78
CA PRO A 207 -49.10 -1.55 7.77
C PRO A 207 -49.26 -0.60 8.96
#